data_AF-A0A7J0GV82-F1
#
_entry.id   AF-A0A7J0GV82-F1
#
_cell.length_a   1.000
_cell.length_b   1.000
_cell.length_c   1.000
_cell.angle_alpha   90.00
_cell.angle_beta   90.00
_cell.angle_gamma   90.00
#
_symmetry.space_group_name_H-M   'P 1'
#
loop_
_entity.id
_entity.type
_entity.pdbx_description
1 polymer ?
#
loop_
_entity_poly.entity_id
_entity_poly.type
_entity_poly.pdbx_seq_one_letter_code
_entity_poly.pdbx_strand_id
1 'polypeptide(L)'
;MEALPRLRLALVLSAVICFSLLERSSALSSQDLQIVNAERRVSFSFLICTYIISHNVSPSQFKPGIVENIGTPPASEILLAFPPTQVDHLALVKAAVTAGKRKKKSYSPLDVKPKEVFDAPNGAKYFTISLLNPLKVGESVTLEVLYTLTHSLEPFPLEISQSESQLVYYHDSAIILSPYHIKQQITFVKTPSTKVESFTRVDPTDRAGTELKYGPYEDRPPYSFSPTIIHFENNNPFAVVEELVREVEISHWGSLQITEHYTLVHAGARHKGVFSRVEYQSRPSFSGVSSFKHLLAKLPPRVHSVYYRDEIGNISSSHLRTDSRKSELEIEPRYPLFGGWKATFVIGYGLPLPDFLFESSDGMRYLNFSFGCPLAETVVDKLTIKVVLPEGSKKPYAVVPFPVEQHLETSYSYLDVVGRTVVVLEKKNVVPEHNSPFQLKSLDTQGQIPEHVLAHVARCAPITLLLNSIEQSSFKFIASPIRHDVFITLSSANNVSPMPQTSVSFVVAP
;
A
#
# COMPACT_ATOMS: atom_id res chain seq x y z
N MET A 1 7.86 58.83 53.92
CA MET A 1 8.83 58.90 52.81
C MET A 1 9.18 57.48 52.36
N GLU A 2 8.24 56.69 51.80
CA GLU A 2 8.55 55.27 51.49
C GLU A 2 7.64 54.59 50.44
N ALA A 3 6.81 55.33 49.70
CA ALA A 3 5.89 54.74 48.71
C ALA A 3 6.37 54.87 47.25
N LEU A 4 7.32 55.76 46.97
CA LEU A 4 7.77 56.05 45.59
C LEU A 4 8.67 54.98 44.93
N PRO A 5 9.53 54.21 45.65
CA PRO A 5 10.42 53.25 44.97
C PRO A 5 9.71 51.94 44.57
N ARG A 6 8.59 51.59 45.22
CA ARG A 6 7.83 50.38 44.90
C ARG A 6 7.07 50.49 43.58
N LEU A 7 6.59 51.69 43.23
CA LEU A 7 5.87 51.93 41.99
C LEU A 7 6.80 51.86 40.76
N ARG A 8 8.05 52.34 40.89
CA ARG A 8 9.05 52.24 39.81
C ARG A 8 9.52 50.80 39.59
N LEU A 9 9.68 50.01 40.66
CA LEU A 9 10.04 48.60 40.54
C LEU A 9 8.91 47.76 39.90
N ALA A 10 7.66 48.05 40.23
CA ALA A 10 6.49 47.39 39.63
C ALA A 10 6.33 47.75 38.14
N LEU A 11 6.63 48.99 37.74
CA LEU A 11 6.59 49.41 36.33
C LEU A 11 7.73 48.78 35.51
N VAL A 12 8.92 48.63 36.10
CA VAL A 12 10.04 47.93 35.46
C VAL A 12 9.76 46.43 35.36
N LEU A 13 9.19 45.79 36.39
CA LEU A 13 8.77 44.38 36.31
C LEU A 13 7.65 44.18 35.28
N SER A 14 6.68 45.10 35.19
CA SER A 14 5.62 45.07 34.18
C SER A 14 6.16 45.23 32.76
N ALA A 15 7.17 46.08 32.57
CA ALA A 15 7.83 46.25 31.27
C ALA A 15 8.67 45.02 30.90
N VAL A 16 9.38 44.42 31.86
CA VAL A 16 10.15 43.18 31.64
C VAL A 16 9.22 41.97 31.40
N ILE A 17 8.05 41.92 32.04
CA ILE A 17 7.04 40.87 31.80
C ILE A 17 6.32 41.10 30.45
N CYS A 18 6.09 42.35 30.03
CA CYS A 18 5.57 42.63 28.68
C CYS A 18 6.62 42.33 27.59
N PHE A 19 7.90 42.58 27.84
CA PHE A 19 8.97 42.21 26.91
C PHE A 19 9.23 40.69 26.87
N SER A 20 9.09 39.97 27.99
CA SER A 20 9.22 38.51 28.01
C SER A 20 7.98 37.76 27.51
N LEU A 21 6.80 38.42 27.50
CA LEU A 21 5.59 37.91 26.84
C LEU A 21 5.54 38.25 25.33
N LEU A 22 6.40 39.15 24.85
CA LEU A 22 6.62 39.38 23.41
C LEU A 22 7.64 38.41 22.79
N GLU A 23 8.35 37.60 23.59
CA GLU A 23 9.27 36.56 23.10
C GLU A 23 8.62 35.17 22.89
N ARG A 24 7.29 35.06 22.95
CA ARG A 24 6.58 33.80 22.70
C ARG A 24 5.50 33.92 21.64
N SER A 25 5.92 34.14 20.40
CA SER A 25 5.26 33.60 19.19
C SER A 25 6.08 33.92 17.94
N SER A 26 7.35 33.54 17.91
CA SER A 26 8.14 33.45 16.67
C SER A 26 8.37 31.99 16.31
N ALA A 27 7.28 31.22 16.16
CA ALA A 27 7.33 29.91 15.49
C ALA A 27 7.18 30.03 13.96
N LEU A 28 7.12 31.26 13.44
CA LEU A 28 6.99 31.62 12.03
C LEU A 28 8.23 32.41 11.57
N SER A 29 9.41 31.81 11.68
CA SER A 29 10.57 32.26 10.90
C SER A 29 11.45 31.06 10.58
N SER A 30 11.21 30.45 9.43
CA SER A 30 12.26 29.76 8.69
C SER A 30 12.68 30.66 7.53
N GLN A 31 12.96 31.94 7.82
CA GLN A 31 13.39 32.93 6.83
C GLN A 31 14.84 32.71 6.36
N ASP A 32 15.53 31.69 6.88
CA ASP A 32 16.95 31.46 6.64
C ASP A 32 17.23 30.74 5.31
N LEU A 33 16.25 30.05 4.75
CA LEU A 33 16.41 29.28 3.51
C LEU A 33 15.68 29.93 2.34
N GLN A 34 16.34 29.92 1.18
CA GLN A 34 15.80 30.42 -0.08
C GLN A 34 15.90 29.35 -1.16
N ILE A 35 14.85 29.22 -1.96
CA ILE A 35 14.84 28.31 -3.10
C ILE A 35 15.28 29.11 -4.33
N VAL A 36 16.42 28.74 -4.91
CA VAL A 36 17.01 29.45 -6.06
C VAL A 36 16.28 29.07 -7.34
N ASN A 37 16.07 27.77 -7.55
CA ASN A 37 15.33 27.27 -8.69
C ASN A 37 14.44 26.10 -8.23
N ALA A 38 13.18 26.13 -8.65
CA ALA A 38 12.21 25.09 -8.39
C ALA A 38 11.56 24.64 -9.69
N GLU A 39 11.77 23.38 -10.06
CA GLU A 39 11.09 22.78 -11.20
C GLU A 39 10.10 21.74 -10.69
N ARG A 40 8.81 21.91 -10.99
CA ARG A 40 7.76 20.94 -10.66
C ARG A 40 7.28 20.28 -11.94
N ARG A 41 7.30 18.96 -11.98
CA ARG A 41 6.71 18.16 -13.06
C ARG A 41 5.55 17.36 -12.53
N VAL A 42 4.40 17.52 -13.16
CA VAL A 42 3.16 16.79 -12.87
C VAL A 42 2.92 15.82 -14.03
N SER A 43 2.74 14.55 -13.71
CA SER A 43 2.36 13.53 -14.68
C SER A 43 1.15 12.77 -14.19
N PHE A 44 0.22 12.50 -15.10
CA PHE A 44 -0.95 11.68 -14.84
C PHE A 44 -0.71 10.27 -15.38
N SER A 45 -0.72 9.29 -14.48
CA SER A 45 -0.73 7.87 -14.83
C SER A 45 -2.03 7.28 -14.29
N PHE A 46 -2.99 7.00 -15.17
CA PHE A 46 -4.34 6.55 -14.78
C PHE A 46 -5.02 7.58 -13.85
N LEU A 47 -5.24 7.20 -12.59
CA LEU A 47 -5.81 8.00 -11.50
C LEU A 47 -4.76 8.70 -10.62
N ILE A 48 -3.49 8.38 -10.84
CA ILE A 48 -2.39 8.80 -9.97
C ILE A 48 -1.77 10.07 -10.54
N CYS A 49 -1.65 11.08 -9.68
CA CYS A 49 -0.89 12.29 -9.97
C CYS A 49 0.47 12.18 -9.28
N THR A 50 1.53 12.00 -10.08
CA THR A 50 2.90 12.00 -9.57
C THR A 50 3.54 13.36 -9.79
N TYR A 51 4.14 13.88 -8.74
CA TYR A 51 4.86 15.14 -8.75
C TYR A 51 6.32 14.88 -8.49
N ILE A 52 7.18 15.47 -9.31
CA ILE A 52 8.62 15.53 -9.07
C ILE A 52 8.97 17.01 -8.93
N ILE A 53 9.41 17.40 -7.74
CA ILE A 53 9.91 18.75 -7.50
C ILE A 53 11.41 18.69 -7.29
N SER A 54 12.14 19.37 -8.18
CA SER A 54 13.57 19.60 -8.03
C SER A 54 13.80 20.98 -7.42
N HIS A 55 14.23 21.02 -6.17
CA HIS A 55 14.60 22.24 -5.48
C HIS A 55 16.11 22.38 -5.41
N ASN A 56 16.64 23.51 -5.89
CA ASN A 56 17.97 23.95 -5.51
C ASN A 56 17.85 24.91 -4.33
N VAL A 57 18.17 24.42 -3.13
CA VAL A 57 18.05 25.17 -1.88
C VAL A 57 19.41 25.72 -1.52
N SER A 58 19.48 27.02 -1.26
CA SER A 58 20.64 27.67 -0.68
C SER A 58 20.22 28.49 0.54
N PRO A 59 21.06 28.64 1.56
CA PRO A 59 20.88 29.64 2.60
C PRO A 59 20.69 31.00 1.94
N SER A 60 19.76 31.80 2.46
CA SER A 60 19.53 33.14 1.94
C SER A 60 20.86 33.94 2.01
N GLN A 61 21.35 34.40 0.86
CA GLN A 61 22.39 35.42 0.85
C GLN A 61 21.70 36.76 0.88
N PHE A 62 21.53 37.32 2.08
CA PHE A 62 21.08 38.69 2.24
C PHE A 62 22.16 39.64 1.71
N LYS A 63 21.81 40.48 0.73
CA LYS A 63 22.65 41.59 0.27
C LYS A 63 22.74 42.63 1.40
N PRO A 64 23.94 43.16 1.75
CA PRO A 64 24.09 44.06 2.90
C PRO A 64 23.51 45.43 2.59
N GLY A 65 22.53 45.84 3.39
CA GLY A 65 21.86 47.14 3.28
C GLY A 65 20.79 47.31 4.35
N ILE A 66 21.23 47.49 5.60
CA ILE A 66 20.46 47.92 6.78
C ILE A 66 19.47 46.85 7.32
N VAL A 67 19.95 45.96 8.19
CA VAL A 67 19.62 45.80 9.63
C VAL A 67 20.32 44.52 10.12
N GLU A 68 20.68 44.55 11.40
CA GLU A 68 21.67 43.77 12.13
C GLU A 68 21.37 42.27 12.35
N ASN A 69 22.46 41.50 12.26
CA ASN A 69 22.78 40.18 12.82
C ASN A 69 21.78 39.51 13.79
N ILE A 70 21.36 38.28 13.47
CA ILE A 70 21.17 37.22 14.47
C ILE A 70 21.66 35.90 13.83
N GLY A 71 22.69 35.29 14.42
CA GLY A 71 23.44 34.17 13.84
C GLY A 71 22.59 32.94 13.48
N THR A 72 22.79 32.40 12.28
CA THR A 72 22.12 31.17 11.82
C THR A 72 22.85 29.91 12.28
N PRO A 73 22.20 28.98 13.01
CA PRO A 73 22.69 27.61 13.12
C PRO A 73 22.60 26.91 11.74
N PRO A 74 23.43 25.88 11.47
CA PRO A 74 23.33 25.11 10.23
C PRO A 74 21.95 24.45 10.14
N ALA A 75 21.27 24.60 9.00
CA ALA A 75 19.94 24.05 8.81
C ALA A 75 20.01 22.53 8.59
N SER A 76 19.45 21.74 9.51
CA SER A 76 19.36 20.28 9.40
C SER A 76 18.01 19.79 8.85
N GLU A 77 17.02 20.66 8.81
CA GLU A 77 15.64 20.34 8.46
C GLU A 77 15.10 21.30 7.40
N ILE A 78 14.28 20.77 6.48
CA ILE A 78 13.61 21.53 5.43
C ILE A 78 12.11 21.24 5.49
N LEU A 79 11.29 22.29 5.41
CA LEU A 79 9.84 22.18 5.45
C LEU A 79 9.24 22.15 4.04
N LEU A 80 8.39 21.17 3.77
CA LEU A 80 7.49 21.12 2.62
C LEU A 80 6.10 21.54 3.07
N ALA A 81 5.45 22.41 2.30
CA ALA A 81 4.08 22.84 2.55
C ALA A 81 3.15 22.26 1.48
N PHE A 82 2.01 21.76 1.93
CA PHE A 82 0.94 21.28 1.06
C PHE A 82 -0.38 21.98 1.42
N PRO A 83 -1.23 22.29 0.42
CA PRO A 83 -2.62 22.65 0.66
C PRO A 83 -3.34 21.54 1.45
N PRO A 84 -4.28 21.88 2.35
CA PRO A 84 -5.00 20.88 3.13
C PRO A 84 -5.71 19.85 2.24
N THR A 85 -6.31 20.29 1.14
CA THR A 85 -7.00 19.41 0.17
C THR A 85 -6.06 18.39 -0.48
N GLN A 86 -4.80 18.73 -0.73
CA GLN A 86 -3.84 17.78 -1.29
C GLN A 86 -3.40 16.73 -0.28
N VAL A 87 -3.35 17.08 1.02
CA VAL A 87 -2.93 16.14 2.08
C VAL A 87 -3.94 15.04 2.29
N ASP A 88 -5.23 15.32 2.15
CA ASP A 88 -6.28 14.29 2.23
C ASP A 88 -6.13 13.20 1.15
N HIS A 89 -5.57 13.59 0.00
CA HIS A 89 -5.33 12.74 -1.16
C HIS A 89 -3.90 12.19 -1.26
N LEU A 90 -3.04 12.56 -0.30
CA LEU A 90 -1.61 12.23 -0.33
C LEU A 90 -1.36 10.79 0.08
N ALA A 91 -0.87 9.98 -0.86
CA ALA A 91 -0.57 8.57 -0.61
C ALA A 91 0.88 8.37 -0.11
N LEU A 92 1.82 9.10 -0.70
CA LEU A 92 3.25 8.91 -0.48
C LEU A 92 4.03 10.20 -0.69
N VAL A 93 5.02 10.44 0.16
CA VAL A 93 6.06 11.46 -0.02
C VAL A 93 7.42 10.81 0.17
N LYS A 94 8.32 11.02 -0.79
CA LYS A 94 9.73 10.61 -0.73
C LYS A 94 10.59 11.82 -1.08
N ALA A 95 11.71 11.97 -0.39
CA ALA A 95 12.71 12.97 -0.72
C ALA A 95 14.07 12.31 -0.88
N ALA A 96 14.88 12.82 -1.80
CA ALA A 96 16.26 12.38 -1.99
C ALA A 96 17.17 13.56 -2.35
N VAL A 97 18.42 13.52 -1.88
CA VAL A 97 19.47 14.39 -2.42
C VAL A 97 19.98 13.80 -3.72
N THR A 98 20.13 14.63 -4.74
CA THR A 98 20.74 14.24 -6.01
C THR A 98 22.17 14.73 -6.10
N ALA A 99 23.10 13.82 -6.40
CA ALA A 99 24.49 14.15 -6.70
C ALA A 99 24.88 13.64 -8.11
N GLY A 100 25.60 14.46 -8.88
CA GLY A 100 26.08 14.13 -10.24
C GLY A 100 25.29 14.78 -11.38
N LYS A 101 25.89 14.84 -12.59
CA LYS A 101 25.28 15.44 -13.80
C LYS A 101 24.72 14.39 -14.76
N ARG A 102 23.51 14.66 -15.28
CA ARG A 102 22.81 13.99 -16.42
C ARG A 102 22.66 12.46 -16.36
N LYS A 103 23.72 11.67 -16.54
CA LYS A 103 23.67 10.20 -16.79
C LYS A 103 24.13 9.32 -15.62
N LYS A 104 24.71 9.89 -14.56
CA LYS A 104 25.07 9.19 -13.31
C LYS A 104 24.57 10.02 -12.11
N LYS A 105 23.25 10.18 -11.99
CA LYS A 105 22.66 10.77 -10.78
C LYS A 105 22.63 9.69 -9.71
N SER A 106 23.29 9.91 -8.58
CA SER A 106 23.08 9.12 -7.37
C SER A 106 21.98 9.78 -6.54
N TYR A 107 21.08 8.95 -6.02
CA TYR A 107 19.97 9.34 -5.18
C TYR A 107 20.23 8.82 -3.77
N SER A 108 20.40 9.71 -2.80
CA SER A 108 20.46 9.32 -1.39
C SER A 108 19.11 9.67 -0.74
N PRO A 109 18.32 8.69 -0.29
CA PRO A 109 17.01 8.92 0.30
C PRO A 109 17.13 9.71 1.61
N LEU A 110 16.13 10.55 1.87
CA LEU A 110 15.99 11.36 3.08
C LEU A 110 14.76 10.92 3.86
N ASP A 111 14.81 11.08 5.18
CA ASP A 111 13.66 10.81 6.05
C ASP A 111 12.66 11.97 5.96
N VAL A 112 11.37 11.63 5.80
CA VAL A 112 10.28 12.60 5.66
C VAL A 112 9.21 12.28 6.69
N LYS A 113 8.89 13.25 7.54
CA LYS A 113 7.90 13.09 8.60
C LYS A 113 6.85 14.20 8.57
N PRO A 114 5.57 13.90 8.80
CA PRO A 114 4.56 14.94 8.96
C PRO A 114 4.90 15.78 10.20
N LYS A 115 4.69 17.09 10.10
CA LYS A 115 4.89 18.05 11.19
C LYS A 115 3.60 18.85 11.40
N GLU A 116 2.99 18.70 12.56
CA GLU A 116 1.85 19.50 12.94
C GLU A 116 2.32 20.89 13.40
N VAL A 117 1.86 21.92 12.69
CA VAL A 117 2.09 23.33 13.03
C VAL A 117 0.72 23.96 13.23
N PHE A 118 0.48 24.44 14.45
CA PHE A 118 -0.86 24.89 14.89
C PHE A 118 -1.26 26.27 14.35
N ASP A 119 -0.38 26.98 13.63
CA ASP A 119 -0.63 28.33 13.10
C ASP A 119 -0.14 28.48 11.65
N ALA A 120 -0.51 27.53 10.80
CA ALA A 120 -0.12 27.52 9.40
C ALA A 120 -0.98 28.50 8.57
N PRO A 121 -0.38 29.34 7.70
CA PRO A 121 -1.15 30.18 6.77
C PRO A 121 -2.11 29.33 5.94
N ASN A 122 -3.38 29.74 5.89
CA ASN A 122 -4.45 29.06 5.14
C ASN A 122 -4.63 27.56 5.48
N GLY A 123 -4.25 27.14 6.68
CA GLY A 123 -4.36 25.74 7.11
C GLY A 123 -3.39 24.78 6.39
N ALA A 124 -2.30 25.30 5.82
CA ALA A 124 -1.28 24.48 5.16
C ALA A 124 -0.73 23.40 6.10
N LYS A 125 -0.51 22.20 5.56
CA LYS A 125 0.08 21.09 6.31
C LYS A 125 1.55 20.94 5.92
N TYR A 126 2.38 20.57 6.90
CA TYR A 126 3.82 20.50 6.69
C TYR A 126 4.37 19.09 6.80
N PHE A 127 5.40 18.83 6.01
CA PHE A 127 6.28 17.69 6.15
C PHE A 127 7.71 18.19 6.33
N THR A 128 8.44 17.61 7.26
CA THR A 128 9.86 17.90 7.49
C THR A 128 10.71 16.85 6.78
N ILE A 129 11.69 17.32 6.01
CA ILE A 129 12.77 16.51 5.47
C ILE A 129 13.99 16.69 6.36
N SER A 130 14.51 15.58 6.91
CA SER A 130 15.76 15.59 7.67
C SER A 130 16.95 15.40 6.73
N LEU A 131 17.86 16.37 6.69
CA LEU A 131 19.07 16.32 5.89
C LEU A 131 20.11 15.39 6.54
N LEU A 132 20.85 14.64 5.72
CA LEU A 132 21.94 13.77 6.20
C LEU A 132 23.09 14.58 6.81
N ASN A 133 23.43 15.70 6.17
CA ASN A 133 24.45 16.64 6.64
C ASN A 133 23.81 18.02 6.80
N PRO A 134 24.01 18.70 7.95
CA PRO A 134 23.51 20.06 8.13
C PRO A 134 24.10 21.02 7.09
N LEU A 135 23.24 21.87 6.55
CA LEU A 135 23.57 22.77 5.46
C LEU A 135 24.30 24.00 6.00
N LYS A 136 25.56 24.21 5.55
CA LYS A 136 26.37 25.36 5.99
C LYS A 136 25.99 26.62 5.23
N VAL A 137 26.30 27.78 5.83
CA VAL A 137 26.07 29.09 5.21
C VAL A 137 26.83 29.16 3.87
N GLY A 138 26.11 29.45 2.78
CA GLY A 138 26.65 29.52 1.42
C GLY A 138 26.74 28.18 0.65
N GLU A 139 26.43 27.05 1.28
CA GLU A 139 26.33 25.75 0.60
C GLU A 139 25.00 25.64 -0.16
N SER A 140 24.91 24.80 -1.19
CA SER A 140 23.63 24.55 -1.88
C SER A 140 23.41 23.06 -2.05
N VAL A 141 22.15 22.63 -1.94
CA VAL A 141 21.74 21.23 -2.10
C VAL A 141 20.64 21.13 -3.15
N THR A 142 20.70 20.10 -3.98
CA THR A 142 19.61 19.76 -4.90
C THR A 142 18.79 18.62 -4.32
N LEU A 143 17.52 18.90 -4.03
CA LEU A 143 16.55 17.96 -3.50
C LEU A 143 15.57 17.58 -4.58
N GLU A 144 15.32 16.29 -4.71
CA GLU A 144 14.23 15.75 -5.54
C GLU A 144 13.16 15.19 -4.61
N VAL A 145 11.99 15.82 -4.61
CA VAL A 145 10.83 15.42 -3.82
C VAL A 145 9.84 14.78 -4.77
N LEU A 146 9.54 13.50 -4.52
CA LEU A 146 8.51 12.75 -5.22
C LEU A 146 7.30 12.58 -4.29
N TYR A 147 6.14 13.05 -4.70
CA TYR A 147 4.90 12.73 -4.01
C TYR A 147 3.81 12.28 -4.96
N THR A 148 2.92 11.44 -4.43
CA THR A 148 1.88 10.78 -5.19
C THR A 148 0.53 11.11 -4.57
N LEU A 149 -0.34 11.74 -5.36
CA LEU A 149 -1.74 12.00 -4.99
C LEU A 149 -2.66 11.00 -5.70
N THR A 150 -3.69 10.58 -5.00
CA THR A 150 -4.78 9.75 -5.51
C THR A 150 -6.07 10.57 -5.54
N HIS A 151 -7.08 10.14 -6.30
CA HIS A 151 -8.40 10.80 -6.32
C HIS A 151 -8.37 12.31 -6.62
N SER A 152 -7.34 12.81 -7.32
CA SER A 152 -7.19 14.24 -7.66
C SER A 152 -7.77 14.61 -9.02
N LEU A 153 -8.24 13.62 -9.78
CA LEU A 153 -8.87 13.79 -11.10
C LEU A 153 -10.37 13.62 -10.96
N GLU A 154 -11.11 14.66 -11.31
CA GLU A 154 -12.57 14.67 -11.20
C GLU A 154 -13.20 14.50 -12.58
N PRO A 155 -14.00 13.45 -12.84
CA PRO A 155 -14.68 13.29 -14.11
C PRO A 155 -15.64 14.44 -14.40
N PHE A 156 -15.50 15.06 -15.57
CA PHE A 156 -16.44 16.09 -16.04
C PHE A 156 -16.61 16.01 -17.57
N PRO A 157 -17.78 15.61 -18.07
CA PRO A 157 -19.04 15.39 -17.32
C PRO A 157 -18.98 14.19 -16.37
N LEU A 158 -19.80 14.23 -15.31
CA LEU A 158 -19.87 13.17 -14.29
C LEU A 158 -20.43 11.85 -14.85
N GLU A 159 -21.22 11.92 -15.92
CA GLU A 159 -21.77 10.76 -16.59
C GLU A 159 -21.52 10.85 -18.10
N ILE A 160 -21.14 9.73 -18.72
CA ILE A 160 -20.86 9.62 -20.15
C ILE A 160 -21.60 8.42 -20.76
N SER A 161 -22.02 8.56 -22.02
CA SER A 161 -22.56 7.43 -22.78
C SER A 161 -21.45 6.44 -23.17
N GLN A 162 -21.84 5.28 -23.69
CA GLN A 162 -20.89 4.20 -24.03
C GLN A 162 -19.79 4.63 -25.02
N SER A 163 -20.08 5.59 -25.90
CA SER A 163 -19.22 5.98 -27.02
C SER A 163 -18.66 7.40 -26.88
N GLU A 164 -18.83 8.01 -25.71
CA GLU A 164 -18.25 9.29 -25.35
C GLU A 164 -16.86 9.11 -24.72
N SER A 165 -15.98 10.08 -24.97
CA SER A 165 -14.67 10.15 -24.33
C SER A 165 -14.80 10.61 -22.87
N GLN A 166 -13.94 10.08 -22.01
CA GLN A 166 -13.83 10.52 -20.63
C GLN A 166 -12.96 11.78 -20.54
N LEU A 167 -13.54 12.86 -20.05
CA LEU A 167 -12.87 14.12 -19.76
C LEU A 167 -12.78 14.30 -18.24
N VAL A 168 -11.69 14.90 -17.76
CA VAL A 168 -11.44 15.12 -16.33
C VAL A 168 -10.96 16.53 -16.06
N TYR A 169 -11.35 17.08 -14.91
CA TYR A 169 -10.73 18.26 -14.31
C TYR A 169 -9.57 17.85 -13.40
N TYR A 170 -8.54 18.67 -13.45
CA TYR A 170 -7.44 18.65 -12.52
C TYR A 170 -7.29 20.04 -11.90
N HIS A 171 -7.38 20.09 -10.57
CA HIS A 171 -7.29 21.31 -9.77
C HIS A 171 -5.95 21.37 -9.04
N ASP A 172 -5.19 22.43 -9.28
CA ASP A 172 -3.90 22.68 -8.62
C ASP A 172 -3.56 24.18 -8.69
N SER A 173 -2.31 24.56 -8.41
CA SER A 173 -1.77 25.89 -8.61
C SER A 173 -0.79 25.91 -9.78
N ALA A 174 -0.59 27.05 -10.45
CA ALA A 174 0.51 27.26 -11.40
C ALA A 174 1.87 27.40 -10.67
N ILE A 175 1.83 27.92 -9.45
CA ILE A 175 2.96 28.25 -8.59
C ILE A 175 3.08 27.19 -7.47
N ILE A 176 4.30 26.81 -7.14
CA ILE A 176 4.61 25.87 -6.06
C ILE A 176 4.36 26.54 -4.71
N LEU A 177 3.50 25.93 -3.90
CA LEU A 177 3.31 26.35 -2.51
C LEU A 177 4.58 26.03 -1.71
N SER A 178 5.19 27.05 -1.10
CA SER A 178 6.40 26.87 -0.29
C SER A 178 6.40 27.83 0.90
N PRO A 179 6.90 27.41 2.08
CA PRO A 179 7.12 28.32 3.20
C PRO A 179 8.33 29.23 2.99
N TYR A 180 9.12 28.97 1.95
CA TYR A 180 10.33 29.71 1.60
C TYR A 180 10.10 30.63 0.42
N HIS A 181 10.93 31.67 0.31
CA HIS A 181 10.95 32.52 -0.87
C HIS A 181 11.58 31.76 -2.07
N ILE A 182 10.96 31.87 -3.25
CA ILE A 182 11.41 31.19 -4.47
C ILE A 182 11.84 32.23 -5.51
N LYS A 183 13.13 32.23 -5.89
CA LYS A 183 13.66 33.16 -6.92
C LYS A 183 13.14 32.86 -8.31
N GLN A 184 13.15 31.60 -8.71
CA GLN A 184 12.68 31.19 -10.03
C GLN A 184 11.97 29.84 -9.94
N GLN A 185 10.86 29.71 -10.65
CA GLN A 185 10.16 28.43 -10.74
C GLN A 185 9.46 28.20 -12.08
N ILE A 186 9.31 26.92 -12.43
CA ILE A 186 8.59 26.46 -13.61
C ILE A 186 7.77 25.22 -13.21
N THR A 187 6.50 25.18 -13.63
CA THR A 187 5.67 23.98 -13.52
C THR A 187 5.40 23.42 -14.91
N PHE A 188 5.68 22.13 -15.11
CA PHE A 188 5.30 21.37 -16.29
C PHE A 188 4.19 20.39 -15.93
N VAL A 189 3.13 20.36 -16.73
CA VAL A 189 2.01 19.43 -16.57
C VAL A 189 1.89 18.59 -17.84
N LYS A 190 2.13 17.28 -17.73
CA LYS A 190 2.03 16.34 -18.84
C LYS A 190 0.69 15.62 -18.80
N THR A 191 -0.15 15.94 -19.78
CA THR A 191 -1.46 15.30 -20.01
C THR A 191 -1.32 13.94 -20.72
N PRO A 192 -2.24 12.98 -20.51
CA PRO A 192 -2.21 11.67 -21.18
C PRO A 192 -2.47 11.74 -22.69
N SER A 193 -3.20 12.76 -23.14
CA SER A 193 -3.58 12.97 -24.53
C SER A 193 -3.31 14.41 -24.95
N THR A 194 -3.22 14.67 -26.25
CA THR A 194 -3.05 16.03 -26.78
C THR A 194 -4.34 16.84 -26.74
N LYS A 195 -5.47 16.23 -26.37
CA LYS A 195 -6.80 16.86 -26.35
C LYS A 195 -7.08 17.46 -24.97
N VAL A 196 -6.81 18.75 -24.88
CA VAL A 196 -7.11 19.60 -23.73
C VAL A 196 -8.19 20.59 -24.18
N GLU A 197 -9.35 20.52 -23.53
CA GLU A 197 -10.52 21.35 -23.78
C GLU A 197 -10.31 22.77 -23.30
N SER A 198 -9.85 22.93 -22.05
CA SER A 198 -9.56 24.23 -21.46
C SER A 198 -8.47 24.15 -20.39
N PHE A 199 -7.78 25.26 -20.18
CA PHE A 199 -6.84 25.42 -19.08
C PHE A 199 -6.78 26.89 -18.64
N THR A 200 -6.59 27.13 -17.35
CA THR A 200 -6.39 28.49 -16.81
C THR A 200 -5.07 29.07 -17.34
N ARG A 201 -5.11 30.29 -17.89
CA ARG A 201 -3.90 30.99 -18.33
C ARG A 201 -3.34 31.84 -17.19
N VAL A 202 -2.09 31.61 -16.82
CA VAL A 202 -1.35 32.41 -15.83
C VAL A 202 -0.04 32.83 -16.48
N ASP A 203 0.01 34.04 -17.04
CA ASP A 203 1.13 34.43 -17.91
C ASP A 203 2.47 34.51 -17.15
N PRO A 204 3.57 33.98 -17.73
CA PRO A 204 3.64 33.28 -19.02
C PRO A 204 3.14 31.83 -18.91
N THR A 205 2.25 31.42 -19.83
CA THR A 205 1.83 30.02 -20.01
C THR A 205 2.04 29.60 -21.47
N ASP A 206 2.59 28.41 -21.70
CA ASP A 206 2.79 27.82 -23.03
C ASP A 206 2.26 26.39 -23.09
N ARG A 207 1.89 25.91 -24.28
CA ARG A 207 1.41 24.55 -24.51
C ARG A 207 2.07 23.97 -25.75
N ALA A 208 2.74 22.83 -25.57
CA ALA A 208 3.37 22.08 -26.64
C ALA A 208 2.92 20.61 -26.59
N GLY A 209 2.07 20.20 -27.54
CA GLY A 209 1.56 18.83 -27.63
C GLY A 209 0.79 18.40 -26.37
N THR A 210 1.35 17.45 -25.61
CA THR A 210 0.79 16.93 -24.35
C THR A 210 1.25 17.68 -23.11
N GLU A 211 2.18 18.63 -23.24
CA GLU A 211 2.80 19.32 -22.11
C GLU A 211 2.31 20.78 -22.02
N LEU A 212 1.83 21.17 -20.84
CA LEU A 212 1.55 22.55 -20.48
C LEU A 212 2.67 23.07 -19.57
N LYS A 213 3.15 24.27 -19.87
CA LYS A 213 4.23 24.93 -19.12
C LYS A 213 3.70 26.22 -18.50
N TYR A 214 3.80 26.32 -17.18
CA TYR A 214 3.53 27.52 -16.40
C TYR A 214 4.85 28.12 -15.92
N GLY A 215 5.08 29.39 -16.26
CA GLY A 215 6.32 30.10 -15.96
C GLY A 215 7.32 30.09 -17.14
N PRO A 216 8.51 30.67 -16.95
CA PRO A 216 9.14 30.95 -15.66
C PRO A 216 8.46 32.07 -14.88
N TYR A 217 8.27 31.86 -13.58
CA TYR A 217 7.87 32.88 -12.63
C TYR A 217 9.04 33.25 -11.75
N GLU A 218 9.28 34.56 -11.60
CA GLU A 218 10.38 35.10 -10.79
C GLU A 218 9.87 35.69 -9.47
N ASP A 219 10.77 35.70 -8.48
CA ASP A 219 10.68 36.34 -7.15
C ASP A 219 9.32 36.19 -6.45
N ARG A 220 8.95 34.95 -6.13
CA ARG A 220 7.68 34.63 -5.49
C ARG A 220 7.80 34.59 -3.96
N PRO A 221 6.93 35.34 -3.24
CA PRO A 221 6.96 35.35 -1.79
C PRO A 221 6.50 34.00 -1.22
N PRO A 222 6.88 33.70 0.04
CA PRO A 222 6.36 32.56 0.78
C PRO A 222 4.83 32.47 0.72
N TYR A 223 4.31 31.24 0.68
CA TYR A 223 2.87 30.93 0.66
C TYR A 223 2.08 31.56 -0.50
N SER A 224 2.75 31.89 -1.60
CA SER A 224 2.08 32.29 -2.83
C SER A 224 1.32 31.12 -3.47
N PHE A 225 0.14 31.43 -4.03
CA PHE A 225 -0.76 30.44 -4.64
C PHE A 225 -1.45 31.07 -5.85
N SER A 226 -1.59 30.32 -6.94
CA SER A 226 -2.25 30.78 -8.16
C SER A 226 -3.08 29.64 -8.75
N PRO A 227 -4.38 29.57 -8.44
CA PRO A 227 -5.21 28.43 -8.78
C PRO A 227 -5.31 28.23 -10.30
N THR A 228 -5.24 26.98 -10.72
CA THR A 228 -5.34 26.54 -12.10
C THR A 228 -6.26 25.34 -12.19
N ILE A 229 -7.07 25.33 -13.25
CA ILE A 229 -7.93 24.22 -13.62
C ILE A 229 -7.53 23.79 -15.03
N ILE A 230 -7.35 22.49 -15.23
CA ILE A 230 -7.02 21.92 -16.53
C ILE A 230 -8.07 20.86 -16.84
N HIS A 231 -8.71 20.98 -18.01
CA HIS A 231 -9.75 20.07 -18.49
C HIS A 231 -9.26 19.35 -19.74
N PHE A 232 -9.13 18.03 -19.66
CA PHE A 232 -8.52 17.23 -20.73
C PHE A 232 -9.10 15.82 -20.83
N GLU A 233 -8.89 15.18 -21.98
CA GLU A 233 -9.30 13.79 -22.22
C GLU A 233 -8.34 12.81 -21.57
N ASN A 234 -8.91 11.92 -20.74
CA ASN A 234 -8.22 10.81 -20.10
C ASN A 234 -9.10 9.56 -20.13
N ASN A 235 -8.95 8.77 -21.19
CA ASN A 235 -9.66 7.48 -21.35
C ASN A 235 -8.95 6.32 -20.68
N ASN A 236 -7.91 6.56 -19.86
CA ASN A 236 -7.36 5.48 -19.07
C ASN A 236 -8.45 4.98 -18.10
N PRO A 237 -8.54 3.66 -17.88
CA PRO A 237 -9.58 3.12 -17.04
C PRO A 237 -9.20 3.34 -15.57
N PHE A 238 -10.14 3.86 -14.78
CA PHE A 238 -9.89 4.40 -13.43
C PHE A 238 -10.11 3.35 -12.33
N ALA A 239 -9.09 2.54 -12.04
CA ALA A 239 -9.24 1.33 -11.22
C ALA A 239 -8.98 1.66 -9.76
N VAL A 240 -10.04 1.62 -8.96
CA VAL A 240 -9.96 1.81 -7.52
C VAL A 240 -10.43 0.54 -6.84
N VAL A 241 -9.58 -0.03 -6.01
CA VAL A 241 -9.96 -1.11 -5.11
C VAL A 241 -10.36 -0.44 -3.79
N GLU A 242 -11.66 -0.38 -3.51
CA GLU A 242 -12.19 0.24 -2.28
C GLU A 242 -11.66 -0.50 -1.05
N GLU A 243 -11.62 -1.83 -1.13
CA GLU A 243 -11.07 -2.69 -0.08
C GLU A 243 -10.34 -3.89 -0.67
N LEU A 244 -9.10 -4.10 -0.22
CA LEU A 244 -8.31 -5.30 -0.48
C LEU A 244 -7.99 -5.98 0.85
N VAL A 245 -8.55 -7.17 1.05
CA VAL A 245 -8.20 -8.03 2.20
C VAL A 245 -7.34 -9.16 1.68
N ARG A 246 -6.06 -9.17 2.08
CA ARG A 246 -5.12 -10.25 1.77
C ARG A 246 -4.89 -11.11 3.00
N GLU A 247 -5.21 -12.38 2.90
CA GLU A 247 -4.87 -13.39 3.89
C GLU A 247 -3.65 -14.18 3.42
N VAL A 248 -2.63 -14.25 4.27
CA VAL A 248 -1.38 -14.99 4.05
C VAL A 248 -1.30 -16.06 5.12
N GLU A 249 -1.65 -17.29 4.78
CA GLU A 249 -1.64 -18.43 5.70
C GLU A 249 -0.34 -19.23 5.56
N ILE A 250 0.39 -19.32 6.67
CA ILE A 250 1.61 -20.11 6.76
C ILE A 250 1.25 -21.50 7.26
N SER A 251 1.50 -22.53 6.45
CA SER A 251 1.26 -23.93 6.83
C SER A 251 2.52 -24.59 7.40
N HIS A 252 2.36 -25.36 8.48
CA HIS A 252 3.38 -26.27 9.00
C HIS A 252 3.85 -27.31 7.98
N TRP A 253 3.02 -27.61 6.98
CA TRP A 253 3.30 -28.60 5.94
C TRP A 253 4.16 -28.07 4.79
N GLY A 254 4.69 -26.85 4.91
CA GLY A 254 5.67 -26.30 3.98
C GLY A 254 5.09 -25.51 2.80
N SER A 255 3.83 -25.06 2.89
CA SER A 255 3.21 -24.19 1.88
C SER A 255 2.80 -22.85 2.45
N LEU A 256 2.87 -21.81 1.62
CA LEU A 256 2.30 -20.50 1.90
C LEU A 256 1.06 -20.32 1.02
N GLN A 257 -0.11 -20.13 1.61
CA GLN A 257 -1.37 -19.94 0.88
C GLN A 257 -1.80 -18.48 0.95
N ILE A 258 -2.11 -17.90 -0.20
CA ILE A 258 -2.54 -16.51 -0.29
C ILE A 258 -3.96 -16.48 -0.83
N THR A 259 -4.82 -15.73 -0.16
CA THR A 259 -6.19 -15.44 -0.59
C THR A 259 -6.42 -13.94 -0.54
N GLU A 260 -6.78 -13.35 -1.68
CA GLU A 260 -6.98 -11.91 -1.83
C GLU A 260 -8.42 -11.63 -2.24
N HIS A 261 -9.13 -10.87 -1.41
CA HIS A 261 -10.48 -10.41 -1.65
C HIS A 261 -10.46 -8.98 -2.16
N TYR A 262 -11.03 -8.76 -3.34
CA TYR A 262 -11.07 -7.46 -4.01
C TYR A 262 -12.49 -6.92 -4.07
N THR A 263 -12.66 -5.66 -3.69
CA THR A 263 -13.83 -4.84 -4.04
C THR A 263 -13.38 -3.76 -5.01
N LEU A 264 -13.50 -4.04 -6.31
CA LEU A 264 -13.05 -3.15 -7.38
C LEU A 264 -14.20 -2.25 -7.87
N VAL A 265 -13.93 -0.96 -8.04
CA VAL A 265 -14.83 0.01 -8.67
C VAL A 265 -14.13 0.74 -9.81
N HIS A 266 -14.87 1.03 -10.87
CA HIS A 266 -14.42 1.99 -11.89
C HIS A 266 -14.78 3.42 -11.45
N ALA A 267 -13.80 4.19 -10.96
CA ALA A 267 -14.01 5.52 -10.39
C ALA A 267 -14.10 6.68 -11.42
N GLY A 268 -13.97 6.38 -12.72
CA GLY A 268 -14.18 7.36 -13.79
C GLY A 268 -15.64 7.78 -14.00
N ALA A 269 -15.90 8.51 -15.09
CA ALA A 269 -17.22 9.05 -15.41
C ALA A 269 -18.28 7.94 -15.48
N ARG A 270 -19.40 8.12 -14.79
CA ARG A 270 -20.45 7.10 -14.65
C ARG A 270 -21.09 6.77 -16.00
N HIS A 271 -21.44 5.51 -16.20
CA HIS A 271 -22.15 5.13 -17.41
C HIS A 271 -23.58 5.72 -17.44
N LYS A 272 -23.90 6.41 -18.52
CA LYS A 272 -25.22 6.96 -18.81
C LYS A 272 -25.88 6.24 -19.98
N GLY A 273 -27.16 5.93 -19.83
CA GLY A 273 -27.98 5.32 -20.88
C GLY A 273 -27.94 3.79 -20.83
N VAL A 274 -28.11 3.17 -21.99
CA VAL A 274 -28.17 1.71 -22.13
C VAL A 274 -26.83 1.15 -22.58
N PHE A 275 -26.44 0.02 -21.99
CA PHE A 275 -25.31 -0.75 -22.48
C PHE A 275 -25.71 -1.57 -23.72
N SER A 276 -25.05 -1.31 -24.84
CA SER A 276 -25.19 -2.05 -26.09
C SER A 276 -23.98 -2.95 -26.31
N ARG A 277 -24.17 -4.26 -26.11
CA ARG A 277 -23.14 -5.27 -26.38
C ARG A 277 -22.70 -5.27 -27.85
N VAL A 278 -23.65 -5.06 -28.78
CA VAL A 278 -23.36 -5.00 -30.22
C VAL A 278 -22.41 -3.86 -30.53
N GLU A 279 -22.65 -2.66 -29.97
CA GLU A 279 -21.77 -1.51 -30.18
C GLU A 279 -20.40 -1.72 -29.54
N TYR A 280 -20.36 -2.29 -28.33
CA TYR A 280 -19.13 -2.60 -27.60
C TYR A 280 -18.21 -3.54 -28.39
N GLN A 281 -18.79 -4.58 -29.00
CA GLN A 281 -18.05 -5.60 -29.74
C GLN A 281 -17.73 -5.17 -31.17
N SER A 282 -18.62 -4.46 -31.85
CA SER A 282 -18.41 -4.05 -33.24
C SER A 282 -17.49 -2.85 -33.40
N ARG A 283 -17.40 -1.96 -32.39
CA ARG A 283 -16.61 -0.72 -32.46
C ARG A 283 -15.72 -0.52 -31.22
N PRO A 284 -14.78 -1.46 -30.93
CA PRO A 284 -14.01 -1.46 -29.68
C PRO A 284 -13.05 -0.27 -29.51
N SER A 285 -12.75 0.47 -30.59
CA SER A 285 -11.90 1.68 -30.56
C SER A 285 -12.66 2.96 -30.21
N PHE A 286 -13.99 2.94 -30.28
CA PHE A 286 -14.85 4.10 -30.03
C PHE A 286 -15.80 3.87 -28.86
N SER A 287 -16.26 2.62 -28.68
CA SER A 287 -17.23 2.26 -27.68
C SER A 287 -16.55 1.58 -26.48
N GLY A 288 -16.73 2.16 -25.30
CA GLY A 288 -16.19 1.67 -24.05
C GLY A 288 -14.67 1.77 -23.93
N VAL A 289 -14.07 2.81 -24.52
CA VAL A 289 -12.62 3.05 -24.48
C VAL A 289 -12.13 3.24 -23.04
N SER A 290 -12.92 3.89 -22.19
CA SER A 290 -12.62 4.07 -20.77
C SER A 290 -12.87 2.83 -19.92
N SER A 291 -13.53 1.78 -20.42
CA SER A 291 -13.87 0.58 -19.63
C SER A 291 -12.70 -0.39 -19.44
N PHE A 292 -12.73 -1.18 -18.37
CA PHE A 292 -11.80 -2.30 -18.20
C PHE A 292 -12.28 -3.53 -18.97
N LYS A 293 -11.42 -4.05 -19.85
CA LYS A 293 -11.59 -5.36 -20.49
C LYS A 293 -10.82 -6.45 -19.75
N HIS A 294 -9.57 -6.14 -19.41
CA HIS A 294 -8.66 -7.05 -18.73
C HIS A 294 -8.00 -6.31 -17.57
N LEU A 295 -7.66 -7.06 -16.52
CA LEU A 295 -6.86 -6.60 -15.40
C LEU A 295 -5.64 -7.51 -15.30
N LEU A 296 -4.48 -6.93 -15.03
CA LEU A 296 -3.23 -7.67 -14.92
C LEU A 296 -2.77 -7.71 -13.47
N ALA A 297 -2.76 -8.89 -12.86
CA ALA A 297 -2.13 -9.12 -11.57
C ALA A 297 -0.69 -9.62 -11.76
N LYS A 298 0.27 -8.92 -11.14
CA LYS A 298 1.68 -9.32 -11.08
C LYS A 298 1.91 -10.09 -9.79
N LEU A 299 2.02 -11.40 -9.92
CA LEU A 299 2.20 -12.33 -8.82
C LEU A 299 3.69 -12.74 -8.66
N PRO A 300 4.08 -13.28 -7.50
CA PRO A 300 5.42 -13.83 -7.30
C PRO A 300 5.76 -14.96 -8.31
N PRO A 301 7.04 -15.31 -8.48
CA PRO A 301 7.42 -16.49 -9.27
C PRO A 301 6.93 -17.78 -8.60
N ARG A 302 6.88 -18.88 -9.38
CA ARG A 302 6.55 -20.23 -8.90
C ARG A 302 5.19 -20.37 -8.21
N VAL A 303 4.23 -19.51 -8.57
CA VAL A 303 2.83 -19.68 -8.14
C VAL A 303 2.28 -21.00 -8.67
N HIS A 304 1.48 -21.67 -7.85
CA HIS A 304 0.73 -22.85 -8.23
C HIS A 304 -0.67 -22.82 -7.64
N SER A 305 -1.56 -23.70 -8.10
CA SER A 305 -2.93 -23.81 -7.60
C SER A 305 -3.70 -22.48 -7.63
N VAL A 306 -3.46 -21.68 -8.68
CA VAL A 306 -4.10 -20.36 -8.84
C VAL A 306 -5.57 -20.55 -9.16
N TYR A 307 -6.45 -19.83 -8.46
CA TYR A 307 -7.88 -19.79 -8.74
C TYR A 307 -8.39 -18.35 -8.75
N TYR A 308 -9.38 -18.10 -9.61
CA TYR A 308 -10.06 -16.83 -9.76
C TYR A 308 -11.57 -17.07 -9.72
N ARG A 309 -12.24 -16.52 -8.72
CA ARG A 309 -13.66 -16.77 -8.46
C ARG A 309 -14.35 -15.51 -7.95
N ASP A 310 -15.66 -15.45 -8.11
CA ASP A 310 -16.51 -14.48 -7.43
C ASP A 310 -17.43 -15.20 -6.43
N GLU A 311 -18.41 -14.46 -5.90
CA GLU A 311 -19.39 -14.98 -4.95
C GLU A 311 -20.27 -16.10 -5.54
N ILE A 312 -20.52 -16.06 -6.86
CA ILE A 312 -21.39 -17.03 -7.54
C ILE A 312 -20.63 -18.22 -8.14
N GLY A 313 -19.29 -18.19 -8.13
CA GLY A 313 -18.46 -19.34 -8.43
C GLY A 313 -17.21 -19.01 -9.26
N ASN A 314 -16.70 -20.02 -9.95
CA ASN A 314 -15.48 -19.87 -10.73
C ASN A 314 -15.67 -18.95 -11.95
N ILE A 315 -14.63 -18.20 -12.30
CA ILE A 315 -14.55 -17.42 -13.54
C ILE A 315 -13.42 -18.02 -14.38
N SER A 316 -13.76 -18.59 -15.55
CA SER A 316 -12.80 -19.27 -16.42
C SER A 316 -12.02 -18.32 -17.34
N SER A 317 -12.44 -17.06 -17.47
CA SER A 317 -11.81 -16.04 -18.30
C SER A 317 -10.58 -15.45 -17.61
N SER A 318 -9.55 -16.28 -17.45
CA SER A 318 -8.26 -15.92 -16.87
C SER A 318 -7.12 -16.62 -17.60
N HIS A 319 -5.97 -15.96 -17.72
CA HIS A 319 -4.78 -16.47 -18.37
C HIS A 319 -3.55 -16.24 -17.51
N LEU A 320 -2.91 -17.33 -17.07
CA LEU A 320 -1.71 -17.30 -16.25
C LEU A 320 -0.47 -17.54 -17.12
N ARG A 321 0.50 -16.62 -17.04
CA ARG A 321 1.84 -16.77 -17.62
C ARG A 321 2.86 -16.79 -16.50
N THR A 322 3.56 -17.90 -16.35
CA THR A 322 4.61 -18.05 -15.33
C THR A 322 5.99 -17.86 -15.95
N ASP A 323 6.80 -17.00 -15.34
CA ASP A 323 8.21 -16.79 -15.68
C ASP A 323 9.07 -17.06 -14.43
N SER A 324 10.36 -17.28 -14.65
CA SER A 324 11.39 -17.48 -13.63
C SER A 324 11.46 -16.36 -12.58
N ARG A 325 11.11 -15.13 -12.97
CA ARG A 325 11.21 -13.93 -12.11
C ARG A 325 9.87 -13.46 -11.54
N LYS A 326 8.77 -13.73 -12.23
CA LYS A 326 7.43 -13.25 -11.89
C LYS A 326 6.38 -14.11 -12.56
N SER A 327 5.15 -14.02 -12.09
CA SER A 327 4.00 -14.59 -12.78
C SER A 327 3.00 -13.50 -13.09
N GLU A 328 2.35 -13.58 -14.24
CA GLU A 328 1.39 -12.61 -14.72
C GLU A 328 0.04 -13.31 -14.90
N LEU A 329 -0.95 -12.88 -14.14
CA LEU A 329 -2.31 -13.36 -14.23
C LEU A 329 -3.16 -12.27 -14.87
N GLU A 330 -3.56 -12.48 -16.12
CA GLU A 330 -4.50 -11.64 -16.84
C GLU A 330 -5.91 -12.16 -16.57
N ILE A 331 -6.77 -11.34 -15.98
CA ILE A 331 -8.16 -11.70 -15.65
C ILE A 331 -9.14 -10.81 -16.43
N GLU A 332 -10.23 -11.41 -16.87
CA GLU A 332 -11.37 -10.72 -17.45
C GLU A 332 -12.58 -10.91 -16.52
N PRO A 333 -13.11 -9.82 -15.94
CA PRO A 333 -14.34 -9.87 -15.16
C PRO A 333 -15.52 -10.38 -16.00
N ARG A 334 -16.60 -10.87 -15.36
CA ARG A 334 -17.79 -11.41 -16.06
C ARG A 334 -18.47 -10.42 -17.01
N TYR A 335 -18.26 -9.13 -16.79
CA TYR A 335 -18.77 -8.04 -17.60
C TYR A 335 -17.75 -6.90 -17.63
N PRO A 336 -17.69 -6.12 -18.72
CA PRO A 336 -16.82 -4.97 -18.78
C PRO A 336 -17.22 -3.95 -17.72
N LEU A 337 -16.25 -3.40 -17.00
CA LEU A 337 -16.52 -2.41 -15.96
C LEU A 337 -16.50 -1.01 -16.56
N PHE A 338 -17.69 -0.40 -16.69
CA PHE A 338 -17.85 1.02 -16.98
C PHE A 338 -17.87 1.85 -15.70
N GLY A 339 -17.72 3.17 -15.80
CA GLY A 339 -17.73 4.05 -14.63
C GLY A 339 -18.94 3.88 -13.73
N GLY A 340 -18.66 3.79 -12.43
CA GLY A 340 -19.62 3.51 -11.36
C GLY A 340 -19.95 2.03 -11.16
N TRP A 341 -19.54 1.13 -12.06
CA TRP A 341 -19.76 -0.30 -11.87
C TRP A 341 -18.73 -0.89 -10.90
N LYS A 342 -19.16 -1.90 -10.14
CA LYS A 342 -18.36 -2.55 -9.09
C LYS A 342 -18.27 -4.05 -9.37
N ALA A 343 -17.13 -4.66 -9.09
CA ALA A 343 -16.95 -6.11 -9.11
C ALA A 343 -16.27 -6.58 -7.83
N THR A 344 -16.82 -7.62 -7.21
CA THR A 344 -16.18 -8.33 -6.10
C THR A 344 -15.64 -9.67 -6.61
N PHE A 345 -14.39 -9.97 -6.28
CA PHE A 345 -13.78 -11.24 -6.67
C PHE A 345 -12.65 -11.63 -5.74
N VAL A 346 -12.27 -12.90 -5.81
CA VAL A 346 -11.21 -13.52 -5.02
C VAL A 346 -10.16 -14.12 -5.95
N ILE A 347 -8.91 -13.78 -5.69
CA ILE A 347 -7.74 -14.43 -6.29
C ILE A 347 -7.05 -15.21 -5.19
N GLY A 348 -6.78 -16.49 -5.39
CA GLY A 348 -5.96 -17.25 -4.46
C GLY A 348 -4.91 -18.09 -5.17
N TYR A 349 -3.79 -18.32 -4.51
CA TYR A 349 -2.64 -19.03 -5.05
C TYR A 349 -1.74 -19.57 -3.95
N GLY A 350 -1.05 -20.66 -4.26
CA GLY A 350 -0.03 -21.27 -3.41
C GLY A 350 1.37 -20.84 -3.80
N LEU A 351 2.23 -20.72 -2.79
CA LEU A 351 3.66 -20.45 -2.91
C LEU A 351 4.49 -21.46 -2.11
N PRO A 352 5.70 -21.80 -2.59
CA PRO A 352 6.66 -22.62 -1.85
C PRO A 352 7.19 -21.85 -0.65
N LEU A 353 6.96 -22.36 0.57
CA LEU A 353 7.39 -21.71 1.81
C LEU A 353 8.90 -21.38 1.90
N PRO A 354 9.83 -22.22 1.41
CA PRO A 354 11.28 -21.95 1.51
C PRO A 354 11.74 -20.66 0.82
N ASP A 355 10.97 -20.12 -0.12
CA ASP A 355 11.33 -18.89 -0.84
C ASP A 355 11.03 -17.63 -0.02
N PHE A 356 10.17 -17.73 1.01
CA PHE A 356 9.64 -16.59 1.77
C PHE A 356 9.91 -16.68 3.28
N LEU A 357 10.15 -17.88 3.81
CA LEU A 357 10.43 -18.10 5.23
C LEU A 357 11.93 -18.32 5.45
N PHE A 358 12.49 -17.55 6.37
CA PHE A 358 13.91 -17.58 6.69
C PHE A 358 14.13 -17.73 8.20
N GLU A 359 15.30 -18.25 8.57
CA GLU A 359 15.69 -18.45 9.97
C GLU A 359 16.92 -17.57 10.28
N SER A 360 16.88 -16.92 11.44
CA SER A 360 18.01 -16.17 12.00
C SER A 360 18.88 -17.07 12.88
N SER A 361 20.14 -16.70 13.09
CA SER A 361 21.04 -17.37 14.04
C SER A 361 20.48 -17.49 15.45
N ASP A 362 19.58 -16.57 15.82
CA ASP A 362 18.98 -16.47 17.14
C ASP A 362 17.75 -17.38 17.33
N GLY A 363 17.46 -18.25 16.34
CA GLY A 363 16.29 -19.14 16.33
C GLY A 363 14.96 -18.46 15.98
N MET A 364 15.01 -17.16 15.62
CA MET A 364 13.84 -16.41 15.13
C MET A 364 13.54 -16.80 13.68
N ARG A 365 12.26 -17.03 13.38
CA ARG A 365 11.79 -17.18 11.99
C ARG A 365 11.22 -15.85 11.51
N TYR A 366 11.50 -15.50 10.26
CA TYR A 366 10.93 -14.33 9.62
C TYR A 366 10.37 -14.64 8.24
N LEU A 367 9.14 -14.18 8.00
CA LEU A 367 8.49 -14.17 6.70
C LEU A 367 8.85 -12.86 6.00
N ASN A 368 9.33 -12.94 4.77
CA ASN A 368 9.55 -11.78 3.91
C ASN A 368 8.51 -11.79 2.78
N PHE A 369 7.57 -10.84 2.77
CA PHE A 369 6.48 -10.81 1.78
C PHE A 369 6.17 -9.38 1.33
N SER A 370 5.52 -9.21 0.17
CA SER A 370 5.22 -7.88 -0.37
C SER A 370 3.95 -7.27 0.20
N PHE A 371 3.98 -5.97 0.57
CA PHE A 371 2.82 -5.29 1.15
C PHE A 371 1.79 -4.87 0.08
N GLY A 372 2.20 -4.34 -1.07
CA GLY A 372 1.30 -3.67 -2.03
C GLY A 372 0.28 -4.56 -2.76
N CYS A 373 -0.58 -3.93 -3.57
CA CYS A 373 -1.53 -4.61 -4.45
C CYS A 373 -0.81 -5.22 -5.68
N PRO A 374 -1.09 -6.48 -6.07
CA PRO A 374 -0.50 -7.09 -7.24
C PRO A 374 -1.17 -6.61 -8.54
N LEU A 375 -2.41 -6.08 -8.48
CA LEU A 375 -3.05 -5.52 -9.66
C LEU A 375 -2.25 -4.31 -10.14
N ALA A 376 -1.90 -4.33 -11.43
CA ALA A 376 -1.23 -3.23 -12.08
C ALA A 376 -2.15 -2.01 -12.15
N GLU A 377 -1.57 -0.82 -11.97
CA GLU A 377 -2.25 0.45 -12.31
C GLU A 377 -3.51 0.73 -11.46
N THR A 378 -3.61 0.12 -10.28
CA THR A 378 -4.71 0.34 -9.33
C THR A 378 -4.32 1.22 -8.16
N VAL A 379 -5.28 1.99 -7.67
CA VAL A 379 -5.23 2.62 -6.35
C VAL A 379 -6.04 1.77 -5.38
N VAL A 380 -5.56 1.59 -4.15
CA VAL A 380 -6.29 0.88 -3.09
C VAL A 380 -6.62 1.83 -1.95
N ASP A 381 -7.90 2.00 -1.65
CA ASP A 381 -8.34 2.92 -0.59
C ASP A 381 -8.04 2.37 0.80
N LYS A 382 -8.34 1.08 1.01
CA LYS A 382 -8.03 0.35 2.24
C LYS A 382 -7.42 -1.00 1.92
N LEU A 383 -6.20 -1.23 2.41
CA LEU A 383 -5.50 -2.50 2.34
C LEU A 383 -5.36 -3.08 3.75
N THR A 384 -5.87 -4.29 3.94
CA THR A 384 -5.73 -5.08 5.16
C THR A 384 -4.98 -6.37 4.83
N ILE A 385 -3.79 -6.56 5.40
CA ILE A 385 -3.03 -7.81 5.28
C ILE A 385 -3.15 -8.57 6.59
N LYS A 386 -3.66 -9.80 6.53
CA LYS A 386 -3.78 -10.73 7.65
C LYS A 386 -2.76 -11.85 7.46
N VAL A 387 -1.71 -11.87 8.27
CA VAL A 387 -0.76 -12.98 8.26
C VAL A 387 -1.16 -13.98 9.33
N VAL A 388 -1.69 -15.13 8.91
CA VAL A 388 -2.11 -16.22 9.80
C VAL A 388 -0.88 -17.08 10.09
N LEU A 389 -0.42 -16.99 11.34
CA LEU A 389 0.72 -17.77 11.80
C LEU A 389 0.28 -19.18 12.20
N PRO A 390 1.21 -20.15 12.14
CA PRO A 390 0.94 -21.47 12.67
C PRO A 390 0.69 -21.41 14.19
N GLU A 391 -0.15 -22.31 14.71
CA GLU A 391 -0.45 -22.40 16.14
C GLU A 391 0.87 -22.50 16.95
N GLY A 392 0.92 -22.00 18.18
CA GLY A 392 2.13 -22.03 19.01
C GLY A 392 3.17 -20.93 18.71
N SER A 393 2.97 -20.13 17.66
CA SER A 393 3.79 -18.94 17.36
C SER A 393 3.68 -17.88 18.46
N LYS A 394 4.82 -17.38 18.98
CA LYS A 394 4.86 -16.41 20.08
C LYS A 394 5.47 -15.07 19.69
N LYS A 395 4.88 -14.00 20.26
CA LYS A 395 5.34 -12.60 20.16
C LYS A 395 5.61 -12.14 18.71
N PRO A 396 4.65 -12.29 17.79
CA PRO A 396 4.88 -11.87 16.43
C PRO A 396 4.89 -10.34 16.30
N TYR A 397 5.80 -9.82 15.48
CA TYR A 397 5.83 -8.40 15.15
C TYR A 397 6.25 -8.17 13.69
N ALA A 398 5.61 -7.20 13.03
CA ALA A 398 5.91 -6.84 11.66
C ALA A 398 6.82 -5.62 11.61
N VAL A 399 7.76 -5.63 10.67
CA VAL A 399 8.61 -4.49 10.31
C VAL A 399 8.24 -4.07 8.90
N VAL A 400 7.65 -2.89 8.78
CA VAL A 400 7.19 -2.29 7.53
C VAL A 400 7.93 -0.97 7.32
N PRO A 401 8.36 -0.63 6.09
CA PRO A 401 9.17 0.58 5.83
C PRO A 401 8.39 1.91 5.89
N PHE A 402 7.09 1.87 6.20
CA PHE A 402 6.22 3.05 6.28
C PHE A 402 5.18 2.87 7.41
N PRO A 403 4.53 3.95 7.87
CA PRO A 403 3.51 3.87 8.92
C PRO A 403 2.32 3.00 8.51
N VAL A 404 1.98 2.05 9.39
CA VAL A 404 0.89 1.08 9.24
C VAL A 404 0.30 0.82 10.62
N GLU A 405 -1.03 0.66 10.69
CA GLU A 405 -1.70 0.23 11.92
C GLU A 405 -1.54 -1.29 12.05
N GLN A 406 -1.06 -1.75 13.21
CA GLN A 406 -0.84 -3.17 13.47
C GLN A 406 -1.58 -3.59 14.74
N HIS A 407 -2.31 -4.70 14.65
CA HIS A 407 -2.92 -5.36 15.81
C HIS A 407 -2.89 -6.88 15.65
N LEU A 408 -3.23 -7.59 16.73
CA LEU A 408 -3.28 -9.05 16.76
C LEU A 408 -4.72 -9.52 16.84
N GLU A 409 -5.04 -10.55 16.08
CA GLU A 409 -6.31 -11.26 16.10
C GLU A 409 -6.07 -12.76 16.34
N THR A 410 -7.13 -13.50 16.60
CA THR A 410 -7.11 -14.96 16.70
C THR A 410 -8.07 -15.54 15.67
N SER A 411 -7.59 -16.49 14.88
CA SER A 411 -8.41 -17.25 13.94
C SER A 411 -8.39 -18.73 14.28
N TYR A 412 -9.41 -19.44 13.80
CA TYR A 412 -9.55 -20.88 13.95
C TYR A 412 -9.75 -21.50 12.57
N SER A 413 -8.97 -22.53 12.28
CA SER A 413 -9.02 -23.33 11.08
C SER A 413 -9.12 -24.82 11.45
N TYR A 414 -9.02 -25.69 10.45
CA TYR A 414 -9.03 -27.13 10.65
C TYR A 414 -7.85 -27.60 11.51
N LEU A 415 -8.12 -28.54 12.41
CA LEU A 415 -7.15 -29.17 13.33
C LEU A 415 -6.52 -28.23 14.37
N ASP A 416 -7.03 -27.00 14.52
CA ASP A 416 -6.57 -26.08 15.55
C ASP A 416 -7.24 -26.39 16.90
N VAL A 417 -6.46 -26.35 17.98
CA VAL A 417 -6.96 -26.61 19.34
C VAL A 417 -7.02 -25.32 20.16
N VAL A 418 -5.93 -24.54 20.14
CA VAL A 418 -5.82 -23.27 20.89
C VAL A 418 -6.21 -22.07 20.03
N GLY A 419 -6.09 -22.20 18.71
CA GLY A 419 -6.28 -21.12 17.74
C GLY A 419 -4.96 -20.50 17.27
N ARG A 420 -5.00 -19.89 16.09
CA ARG A 420 -3.85 -19.32 15.40
C ARG A 420 -3.76 -17.82 15.64
N THR A 421 -2.54 -17.33 15.86
CA THR A 421 -2.28 -15.90 15.98
C THR A 421 -2.27 -15.28 14.58
N VAL A 422 -3.07 -14.23 14.38
CA VAL A 422 -3.11 -13.47 13.14
C VAL A 422 -2.52 -12.09 13.38
N VAL A 423 -1.56 -11.69 12.56
CA VAL A 423 -1.03 -10.33 12.56
C VAL A 423 -1.74 -9.55 11.48
N VAL A 424 -2.46 -8.51 11.89
CA VAL A 424 -3.20 -7.66 10.96
C VAL A 424 -2.44 -6.36 10.76
N LEU A 425 -2.26 -6.00 9.49
CA LEU A 425 -1.60 -4.78 9.04
C LEU A 425 -2.60 -3.99 8.19
N GLU A 426 -2.94 -2.78 8.62
CA GLU A 426 -3.89 -1.91 7.94
C GLU A 426 -3.23 -0.63 7.45
N LYS A 427 -3.48 -0.31 6.18
CA LYS A 427 -3.05 0.96 5.58
C LYS A 427 -4.11 1.49 4.63
N LYS A 428 -4.33 2.80 4.72
CA LYS A 428 -5.16 3.55 3.79
C LYS A 428 -4.33 4.19 2.68
N ASN A 429 -4.97 4.45 1.55
CA ASN A 429 -4.42 5.15 0.39
C ASN A 429 -3.11 4.54 -0.13
N VAL A 430 -3.19 3.32 -0.64
CA VAL A 430 -2.04 2.53 -1.10
C VAL A 430 -1.91 2.61 -2.61
N VAL A 431 -0.78 3.16 -3.04
CA VAL A 431 -0.33 3.23 -4.45
C VAL A 431 0.72 2.14 -4.76
N PRO A 432 0.98 1.83 -6.05
CA PRO A 432 1.96 0.81 -6.46
C PRO A 432 3.36 0.95 -5.85
N GLU A 433 3.80 2.16 -5.52
CA GLU A 433 5.10 2.43 -4.88
C GLU A 433 5.21 1.90 -3.44
N HIS A 434 4.10 1.53 -2.81
CA HIS A 434 4.07 0.83 -1.51
C HIS A 434 4.28 -0.68 -1.66
N ASN A 435 4.44 -1.19 -2.88
CA ASN A 435 4.78 -2.58 -3.11
C ASN A 435 6.25 -2.86 -2.77
N SER A 436 6.56 -2.79 -1.46
CA SER A 436 7.85 -3.11 -0.87
C SER A 436 7.73 -4.36 0.00
N PRO A 437 8.82 -5.12 0.17
CA PRO A 437 8.87 -6.21 1.14
C PRO A 437 8.67 -5.69 2.57
N PHE A 438 7.92 -6.44 3.37
CA PHE A 438 7.84 -6.32 4.82
C PHE A 438 8.30 -7.63 5.46
N GLN A 439 8.79 -7.53 6.69
CA GLN A 439 9.27 -8.69 7.45
C GLN A 439 8.38 -8.94 8.66
N LEU A 440 7.80 -10.13 8.76
CA LEU A 440 7.11 -10.57 9.97
C LEU A 440 8.01 -11.51 10.74
N LYS A 441 8.36 -11.18 11.98
CA LYS A 441 9.21 -12.01 12.84
C LYS A 441 8.39 -12.67 13.92
N SER A 442 8.68 -13.94 14.21
CA SER A 442 8.04 -14.70 15.28
C SER A 442 9.03 -15.67 15.92
N LEU A 443 8.83 -15.93 17.21
CA LEU A 443 9.46 -17.05 17.90
C LEU A 443 8.65 -18.30 17.61
N ASP A 444 9.32 -19.32 17.10
CA ASP A 444 8.75 -20.66 17.03
C ASP A 444 9.19 -21.45 18.27
N THR A 445 8.22 -22.07 18.94
CA THR A 445 8.53 -23.03 20.01
C THR A 445 8.12 -24.40 19.53
N GLN A 446 9.10 -25.31 19.38
CA GLN A 446 8.98 -26.72 18.99
C GLN A 446 8.07 -27.60 19.89
N GLY A 447 7.20 -27.00 20.71
CA GLY A 447 6.39 -27.68 21.72
C GLY A 447 4.93 -27.86 21.33
N GLN A 448 4.62 -28.18 20.07
CA GLN A 448 3.26 -28.50 19.67
C GLN A 448 3.00 -30.00 19.62
N ILE A 449 1.80 -30.40 20.02
CA ILE A 449 1.22 -31.68 19.62
C ILE A 449 1.07 -31.58 18.10
N PRO A 450 1.83 -32.34 17.32
CA PRO A 450 1.73 -32.22 15.88
C PRO A 450 0.31 -32.54 15.44
N GLU A 451 -0.22 -31.84 14.44
CA GLU A 451 -1.55 -32.10 13.87
C GLU A 451 -1.76 -33.60 13.54
N HIS A 452 -0.68 -34.30 13.16
CA HIS A 452 -0.71 -35.74 12.93
C HIS A 452 -1.05 -36.58 14.18
N VAL A 453 -0.63 -36.14 15.37
CA VAL A 453 -1.00 -36.77 16.66
C VAL A 453 -2.47 -36.53 16.96
N LEU A 454 -2.99 -35.32 16.73
CA LEU A 454 -4.41 -35.03 16.93
C LEU A 454 -5.29 -35.86 15.97
N ALA A 455 -4.90 -35.95 14.70
CA ALA A 455 -5.56 -36.81 13.71
C ALA A 455 -5.46 -38.30 14.08
N HIS A 456 -4.37 -38.74 14.72
CA HIS A 456 -4.23 -40.10 15.23
C HIS A 456 -5.15 -40.35 16.43
N VAL A 457 -5.23 -39.43 17.38
CA VAL A 457 -6.14 -39.53 18.54
C VAL A 457 -7.60 -39.56 18.08
N ALA A 458 -7.99 -38.68 17.15
CA ALA A 458 -9.33 -38.67 16.58
C ALA A 458 -9.68 -39.98 15.86
N ARG A 459 -8.71 -40.63 15.20
CA ARG A 459 -8.89 -41.96 14.59
C ARG A 459 -9.01 -43.10 15.61
N CYS A 460 -8.30 -43.01 16.73
CA CYS A 460 -8.35 -44.04 17.78
C CYS A 460 -9.60 -43.94 18.67
N ALA A 461 -10.16 -42.74 18.86
CA ALA A 461 -11.34 -42.52 19.69
C ALA A 461 -12.55 -43.43 19.35
N PRO A 462 -12.99 -43.57 18.08
CA PRO A 462 -14.09 -44.48 17.75
C PRO A 462 -13.73 -45.96 17.96
N ILE A 463 -12.46 -46.34 17.82
CA ILE A 463 -11.99 -47.72 18.09
C ILE A 463 -12.09 -48.01 19.59
N THR A 464 -11.63 -47.09 20.43
CA THR A 464 -11.75 -47.20 21.89
C THR A 464 -13.21 -47.21 22.34
N LEU A 465 -14.07 -46.40 21.74
CA LEU A 465 -15.51 -46.42 22.01
C LEU A 465 -16.16 -47.74 21.58
N LEU A 466 -15.75 -48.32 20.44
CA LEU A 466 -16.22 -49.63 20.00
C LEU A 466 -15.77 -50.73 20.99
N LEU A 467 -14.51 -50.72 21.41
CA LEU A 467 -13.98 -51.68 22.40
C LEU A 467 -14.71 -51.54 23.74
N ASN A 468 -14.91 -50.33 24.24
CA ASN A 468 -15.69 -50.07 25.45
C ASN A 468 -17.15 -50.47 25.29
N SER A 469 -17.75 -50.30 24.11
CA SER A 469 -19.12 -50.75 23.82
C SER A 469 -19.21 -52.27 23.80
N ILE A 470 -18.21 -52.97 23.26
CA ILE A 470 -18.10 -54.43 23.28
C ILE A 470 -17.96 -54.91 24.74
N GLU A 471 -17.08 -54.30 25.54
CA GLU A 471 -16.95 -54.60 26.97
C GLU A 471 -18.25 -54.34 27.74
N GLN A 472 -18.92 -53.20 27.53
CA GLN A 472 -20.20 -52.88 28.18
C GLN A 472 -21.33 -53.81 27.73
N SER A 473 -21.36 -54.23 26.46
CA SER A 473 -22.32 -55.23 25.97
C SER A 473 -22.06 -56.64 26.53
N SER A 474 -20.86 -56.88 27.08
CA SER A 474 -20.51 -58.12 27.78
C SER A 474 -20.98 -58.13 29.24
N PHE A 475 -21.41 -56.99 29.80
CA PHE A 475 -22.06 -56.92 31.11
C PHE A 475 -23.51 -57.41 31.01
N LYS A 476 -23.71 -58.71 31.25
CA LYS A 476 -25.03 -59.31 31.49
C LYS A 476 -25.66 -58.68 32.74
N PHE A 477 -26.74 -57.91 32.57
CA PHE A 477 -27.64 -57.56 33.66
C PHE A 477 -28.40 -58.82 34.13
N ILE A 478 -28.00 -59.32 35.30
CA ILE A 478 -28.68 -60.27 36.18
C ILE A 478 -28.78 -61.74 35.69
N ALA A 479 -28.37 -62.60 36.63
CA ALA A 479 -28.34 -64.04 36.60
C ALA A 479 -29.69 -64.71 36.27
N SER A 480 -29.62 -65.68 35.36
CA SER A 480 -30.55 -66.81 35.28
C SER A 480 -29.68 -68.05 35.08
N PRO A 481 -29.69 -69.04 35.98
CA PRO A 481 -28.96 -70.28 35.73
C PRO A 481 -29.69 -71.04 34.62
N ILE A 482 -28.98 -71.91 33.91
CA ILE A 482 -29.46 -72.77 32.80
C ILE A 482 -29.21 -72.15 31.40
N ARG A 483 -27.99 -72.36 30.90
CA ARG A 483 -27.79 -73.28 29.76
C ARG A 483 -26.32 -73.62 29.54
N HIS A 484 -26.11 -74.92 29.37
CA HIS A 484 -24.86 -75.65 29.26
C HIS A 484 -23.99 -75.29 28.05
N ASP A 485 -22.68 -75.33 28.32
CA ASP A 485 -21.61 -75.97 27.57
C ASP A 485 -21.57 -75.81 26.05
N VAL A 486 -20.67 -74.95 25.58
CA VAL A 486 -19.90 -75.18 24.36
C VAL A 486 -18.43 -74.86 24.66
N PHE A 487 -17.63 -75.90 24.86
CA PHE A 487 -16.17 -75.84 24.88
C PHE A 487 -15.68 -75.52 23.45
N ILE A 488 -14.96 -74.41 23.28
CA ILE A 488 -14.07 -74.21 22.14
C ILE A 488 -12.65 -74.43 22.63
N THR A 489 -12.10 -75.60 22.31
CA THR A 489 -10.68 -75.94 22.50
C THR A 489 -9.84 -75.22 21.46
N LEU A 490 -8.91 -74.39 21.94
CA LEU A 490 -7.79 -73.85 21.14
C LEU A 490 -6.77 -74.99 20.90
N SER A 491 -6.64 -75.42 19.65
CA SER A 491 -5.53 -76.24 19.18
C SER A 491 -4.53 -75.33 18.46
N SER A 492 -3.30 -75.26 18.99
CA SER A 492 -2.18 -74.66 18.30
C SER A 492 -1.65 -75.64 17.25
N ALA A 493 -1.44 -75.16 16.03
CA ALA A 493 -0.72 -75.88 14.99
C ALA A 493 0.15 -74.87 14.24
N ASN A 494 1.41 -74.79 14.65
CA ASN A 494 2.50 -74.29 13.83
C ASN A 494 2.59 -75.16 12.58
N ASN A 495 2.44 -74.57 11.38
CA ASN A 495 3.27 -74.99 10.25
C ASN A 495 3.37 -73.91 9.17
N VAL A 496 4.62 -73.68 8.80
CA VAL A 496 5.13 -72.72 7.83
C VAL A 496 5.16 -73.37 6.45
N SER A 497 4.67 -72.67 5.41
CA SER A 497 5.29 -72.51 4.07
C SER A 497 4.32 -71.90 3.04
N PRO A 498 4.83 -71.24 1.96
CA PRO A 498 4.22 -70.01 1.43
C PRO A 498 3.44 -70.19 0.10
N MET A 499 2.48 -69.28 -0.14
CA MET A 499 1.74 -69.12 -1.41
C MET A 499 2.41 -68.05 -2.31
N PRO A 500 2.22 -68.12 -3.64
CA PRO A 500 3.16 -67.59 -4.63
C PRO A 500 2.91 -66.12 -5.01
N GLN A 501 4.01 -65.46 -5.42
CA GLN A 501 4.03 -64.14 -6.05
C GLN A 501 3.34 -64.19 -7.42
N THR A 502 2.36 -63.33 -7.64
CA THR A 502 1.77 -63.06 -8.96
C THR A 502 2.60 -61.95 -9.63
N SER A 503 3.39 -62.31 -10.63
CA SER A 503 4.08 -61.37 -11.51
C SER A 503 3.14 -60.92 -12.63
N VAL A 504 3.02 -59.60 -12.80
CA VAL A 504 2.31 -58.96 -13.91
C VAL A 504 3.37 -58.55 -14.95
N SER A 505 3.33 -59.19 -16.11
CA SER A 505 4.19 -58.89 -17.26
C SER A 505 3.50 -57.87 -18.16
N PHE A 506 4.11 -56.70 -18.35
CA PHE A 506 3.73 -55.75 -19.40
C PHE A 506 4.40 -56.14 -20.72
N VAL A 507 3.60 -56.34 -21.76
CA VAL A 507 4.06 -56.50 -23.15
C VAL A 507 4.19 -55.11 -23.76
N VAL A 508 5.38 -54.77 -24.25
CA VAL A 508 5.61 -53.68 -25.19
C VAL A 508 6.24 -54.30 -26.43
N ALA A 509 5.63 -54.06 -27.58
CA ALA A 509 6.19 -54.32 -28.90
C ALA A 509 5.73 -53.20 -29.85
N PRO A 510 6.52 -52.93 -30.90
CA PRO A 510 6.87 -51.60 -31.40
C PRO A 510 5.77 -50.84 -32.17
#